data_AF-A0A165XZA9-F1
#
_entry.id   AF-A0A165XZA9-F1
#
_cell.length_a   1.000
_cell.length_b   1.000
_cell.length_c   1.000
_cell.angle_alpha   90.00
_cell.angle_beta   90.00
_cell.angle_gamma   90.00
#
_symmetry.space_group_name_H-M   'P 1'
#
loop_
_entity.id
_entity.type
_entity.pdbx_description
1 polymer ?
#
loop_
_entity_poly.entity_id
_entity_poly.type
_entity_poly.pdbx_seq_one_letter_code
_entity_poly.pdbx_strand_id
1 'polypeptide(L)'
;MRIGSLRRRNTRTPSKYTLKQFLLIRAMLSCTVTGLPHTLRSIRACRASSARGCGSESVMTLRASCRFGRACQDAVKASELDPSYTKAFSRLASAQQALQLYGKSAQSWKRALETIPSGDTNEVSAKLRIDYGKNLAEAQRLHTRLEQGSVPIPGHPDKRQIVAIGRKYPWDRAQEMIPRLMAQGITKSSAYALVGSWQNLSPAIEILALARTQGSDTGIGGTGAVLLLSNAILADSRCLFLSFKDILPNLQFQMRMELILARTPKDLLDVDAFNAGMRALHAEGGHDISRKAFSLAVRRHH
;
A
#
# COMPACT_ATOMS: atom_id res chain seq x y z
N MET A 1 18.93 63.97 34.99
CA MET A 1 18.77 63.85 33.52
C MET A 1 20.12 63.43 32.93
N ARG A 2 20.10 62.48 31.98
CA ARG A 2 21.22 61.86 31.24
C ARG A 2 22.03 60.76 31.93
N ILE A 3 21.64 59.56 31.53
CA ILE A 3 22.31 58.26 31.59
C ILE A 3 23.41 58.27 30.51
N GLY A 4 24.60 57.73 30.82
CA GLY A 4 25.74 57.64 29.90
C GLY A 4 26.73 56.55 30.29
N SER A 5 26.54 55.41 29.65
CA SER A 5 27.40 54.21 29.47
C SER A 5 28.86 54.21 29.96
N LEU A 6 29.28 53.12 30.61
CA LEU A 6 30.40 52.26 30.19
C LEU A 6 30.60 51.09 31.18
N ARG A 7 30.29 49.85 30.77
CA ARG A 7 31.07 48.68 31.24
C ARG A 7 31.09 47.55 30.21
N ARG A 8 32.30 47.03 30.08
CA ARG A 8 32.85 46.11 29.08
C ARG A 8 32.50 44.63 29.34
N ARG A 9 32.53 43.88 28.22
CA ARG A 9 32.87 42.45 28.02
C ARG A 9 31.90 41.40 28.59
N ASN A 10 31.39 40.52 27.72
CA ASN A 10 32.06 39.24 27.47
C ASN A 10 31.44 38.50 26.28
N THR A 11 32.27 38.10 25.33
CA THR A 11 31.93 37.18 24.25
C THR A 11 31.84 35.76 24.81
N ARG A 12 30.65 35.16 24.80
CA ARG A 12 30.47 33.71 24.88
C ARG A 12 29.68 33.24 23.67
N THR A 13 30.30 32.34 22.92
CA THR A 13 29.71 31.61 21.80
C THR A 13 28.55 30.72 22.28
N PRO A 14 27.39 30.69 21.59
CA PRO A 14 26.32 29.77 21.94
C PRO A 14 26.50 28.40 21.26
N SER A 15 26.39 27.38 22.11
CA SER A 15 26.40 25.95 21.82
C SER A 15 25.28 25.53 20.83
N LYS A 16 25.60 24.58 19.95
CA LYS A 16 24.81 24.09 18.79
C LYS A 16 23.57 23.24 19.12
N TYR A 17 22.87 23.48 20.23
CA TYR A 17 21.77 22.60 20.68
C TYR A 17 20.39 23.24 20.90
N THR A 18 20.17 24.49 20.49
CA THR A 18 18.88 25.17 20.79
C THR A 18 17.90 25.31 19.62
N LEU A 19 18.25 24.98 18.38
CA LEU A 19 17.29 25.04 17.25
C LEU A 19 16.41 23.79 17.09
N LYS A 20 16.86 22.60 17.55
CA LYS A 20 16.04 21.37 17.48
C LYS A 20 14.94 21.32 18.55
N GLN A 21 15.12 21.99 19.69
CA GLN A 21 14.10 22.03 20.76
C GLN A 21 12.98 23.04 20.46
N PHE A 22 13.26 24.14 19.75
CA PHE A 22 12.24 25.12 19.37
C PHE A 22 11.27 24.61 18.29
N LEU A 23 11.69 23.72 17.39
CA LEU A 23 10.82 23.08 16.40
C LEU A 23 9.92 21.98 16.98
N LEU A 24 10.36 21.31 18.05
CA LEU A 24 9.54 20.28 18.72
C LEU A 24 8.39 20.91 19.55
N ILE A 25 8.62 22.08 20.15
CA ILE A 25 7.59 22.78 20.95
C ILE A 25 6.52 23.40 20.04
N ARG A 26 6.89 23.88 18.85
CA ARG A 26 5.92 24.44 17.88
C ARG A 26 5.03 23.36 17.24
N ALA A 27 5.49 22.11 17.15
CA ALA A 27 4.68 20.98 16.71
C ALA A 27 3.75 20.42 17.82
N MET A 28 4.07 20.65 19.09
CA MET A 28 3.26 20.16 20.22
C MET A 28 2.09 21.10 20.61
N LEU A 29 2.17 22.41 20.31
CA LEU A 29 1.11 23.37 20.65
C LEU A 29 -0.03 23.51 19.62
N SER A 30 -0.02 22.78 18.50
CA SER A 30 -1.16 22.77 17.55
C SER A 30 -2.25 21.75 17.90
N CYS A 31 -2.09 20.94 18.94
CA CYS A 31 -3.00 19.83 19.26
C CYS A 31 -3.72 19.93 20.62
N THR A 32 -3.67 21.07 21.29
CA THR A 32 -4.29 21.22 22.62
C THR A 32 -5.23 22.42 22.69
N VAL A 33 -6.25 22.47 21.83
CA VAL A 33 -7.51 23.17 22.14
C VAL A 33 -8.65 22.39 21.48
N THR A 34 -9.17 21.39 22.20
CA THR A 34 -10.60 21.18 22.55
C THR A 34 -10.71 19.78 23.14
N GLY A 35 -11.17 19.72 24.40
CA GLY A 35 -11.33 18.48 25.15
C GLY A 35 -12.37 17.53 24.55
N LEU A 36 -12.15 16.24 24.81
CA LEU A 36 -13.16 15.19 24.78
C LEU A 36 -14.33 15.57 25.70
N PRO A 37 -15.59 15.14 25.45
CA PRO A 37 -15.90 13.77 25.02
C PRO A 37 -17.06 13.64 24.01
N HIS A 38 -16.85 12.97 22.87
CA HIS A 38 -17.92 12.19 22.24
C HIS A 38 -17.33 11.04 21.42
N THR A 39 -17.41 9.88 22.05
CA THR A 39 -17.30 8.56 21.46
C THR A 39 -18.29 8.37 20.31
N LEU A 40 -17.86 7.66 19.26
CA LEU A 40 -18.71 6.88 18.35
C LEU A 40 -19.72 7.61 17.44
N ARG A 41 -19.68 8.95 17.28
CA ARG A 41 -20.52 9.66 16.29
C ARG A 41 -19.83 10.00 14.96
N SER A 42 -18.50 10.11 14.92
CA SER A 42 -17.76 10.45 13.69
C SER A 42 -17.65 9.30 12.69
N ILE A 43 -17.82 8.04 13.12
CA ILE A 43 -17.83 6.87 12.21
C ILE A 43 -19.23 6.64 11.60
N ARG A 44 -20.31 7.12 12.23
CA ARG A 44 -21.67 7.05 11.67
C ARG A 44 -22.05 8.25 10.78
N ALA A 45 -21.38 9.40 10.92
CA ALA A 45 -21.65 10.57 10.09
C ALA A 45 -21.18 10.43 8.63
N CYS A 46 -20.22 9.55 8.32
CA CYS A 46 -19.82 9.27 6.94
C CYS A 46 -20.67 8.19 6.23
N ARG A 47 -21.63 7.54 6.92
CA ARG A 47 -22.52 6.54 6.30
C ARG A 47 -23.87 7.10 5.81
N ALA A 48 -24.19 8.36 6.12
CA ALA A 48 -25.52 8.91 5.85
C ALA A 48 -25.57 9.99 4.77
N SER A 49 -24.43 10.43 4.22
CA SER A 49 -24.42 11.48 3.21
C SER A 49 -23.93 10.96 1.86
N SER A 50 -24.84 10.97 0.90
CA SER A 50 -24.59 10.89 -0.54
C SER A 50 -24.55 9.49 -1.15
N ALA A 51 -25.74 8.88 -1.20
CA ALA A 51 -26.21 8.36 -2.47
C ALA A 51 -26.13 9.49 -3.53
N ARG A 52 -25.05 9.51 -4.31
CA ARG A 52 -24.94 10.06 -5.68
C ARG A 52 -23.50 9.97 -6.18
N GLY A 53 -23.31 9.19 -7.26
CA GLY A 53 -22.33 9.47 -8.31
C GLY A 53 -20.90 8.96 -8.11
N CYS A 54 -20.54 7.96 -8.91
CA CYS A 54 -19.21 7.44 -9.22
C CYS A 54 -18.01 8.42 -9.09
N GLY A 55 -16.91 7.95 -8.48
CA GLY A 55 -15.54 8.42 -8.78
C GLY A 55 -14.58 8.71 -7.61
N SER A 56 -15.03 8.84 -6.37
CA SER A 56 -14.20 9.39 -5.27
C SER A 56 -13.68 8.37 -4.24
N GLU A 57 -14.23 7.17 -4.20
CA GLU A 57 -13.85 6.15 -3.20
C GLU A 57 -12.41 5.63 -3.42
N SER A 58 -12.00 5.41 -4.67
CA SER A 58 -10.63 4.92 -4.97
C SER A 58 -9.55 5.95 -4.61
N VAL A 59 -9.80 7.24 -4.84
CA VAL A 59 -8.84 8.31 -4.51
C VAL A 59 -8.75 8.51 -2.99
N MET A 60 -9.86 8.37 -2.25
CA MET A 60 -9.88 8.48 -0.79
C MET A 60 -9.21 7.26 -0.14
N THR A 61 -9.48 6.05 -0.62
CA THR A 61 -8.84 4.81 -0.14
C THR A 61 -7.35 4.80 -0.47
N LEU A 62 -6.93 5.24 -1.66
CA LEU A 62 -5.52 5.33 -2.04
C LEU A 62 -4.75 6.37 -1.20
N ARG A 63 -5.32 7.57 -1.01
CA ARG A 63 -4.73 8.60 -0.15
C ARG A 63 -4.63 8.14 1.30
N ALA A 64 -5.61 7.39 1.78
CA ALA A 64 -5.57 6.81 3.12
C ALA A 64 -4.44 5.77 3.25
N SER A 65 -4.34 4.83 2.31
CA SER A 65 -3.29 3.80 2.30
C SER A 65 -1.87 4.39 2.24
N CYS A 66 -1.64 5.41 1.40
CA CYS A 66 -0.34 6.09 1.34
C CYS A 66 0.02 6.79 2.66
N ARG A 67 -0.96 7.39 3.35
CA ARG A 67 -0.75 8.07 4.64
C ARG A 67 -0.42 7.07 5.74
N PHE A 68 -1.12 5.94 5.80
CA PHE A 68 -0.81 4.88 6.78
C PHE A 68 0.54 4.22 6.51
N GLY A 69 0.94 4.08 5.24
CA GLY A 69 2.27 3.58 4.87
C GLY A 69 3.41 4.48 5.38
N ARG A 70 3.29 5.80 5.18
CA ARG A 70 4.25 6.78 5.74
C ARG A 70 4.24 6.77 7.27
N ALA A 71 3.05 6.73 7.88
CA ALA A 71 2.92 6.65 9.34
C ALA A 71 3.58 5.40 9.94
N CYS A 72 3.51 4.25 9.26
CA CYS A 72 4.25 3.05 9.65
C CYS A 72 5.76 3.29 9.61
N GLN A 73 6.30 3.88 8.54
CA GLN A 73 7.74 4.14 8.41
C GLN A 73 8.24 5.10 9.49
N ASP A 74 7.51 6.18 9.76
CA ASP A 74 7.87 7.15 10.79
C ASP A 74 7.81 6.52 12.19
N ALA A 75 6.81 5.69 12.45
CA ALA A 75 6.67 5.00 13.73
C ALA A 75 7.74 3.92 13.96
N VAL A 76 8.16 3.21 12.90
CA VAL A 76 9.30 2.27 12.96
C VAL A 76 10.58 3.01 13.32
N LYS A 77 10.90 4.10 12.60
CA LYS A 77 12.09 4.92 12.92
C LYS A 77 12.04 5.46 14.35
N ALA A 78 10.88 5.91 14.82
CA ALA A 78 10.72 6.38 16.19
C ALA A 78 10.96 5.26 17.22
N SER A 79 10.55 4.02 16.94
CA SER A 79 10.83 2.88 17.81
C SER A 79 12.28 2.40 17.78
N GLU A 80 13.00 2.64 16.69
CA GLU A 80 14.45 2.37 16.59
C GLU A 80 15.28 3.40 17.37
N LEU A 81 14.84 4.67 17.36
CA LEU A 81 15.50 5.75 18.09
C LEU A 81 15.30 5.64 19.60
N ASP A 82 14.11 5.25 20.05
CA ASP A 82 13.80 5.03 21.47
C ASP A 82 12.94 3.76 21.65
N PRO A 83 13.56 2.65 22.06
CA PRO A 83 12.86 1.39 22.33
C PRO A 83 11.88 1.45 23.50
N SER A 84 11.97 2.46 24.38
CA SER A 84 11.05 2.66 25.51
C SER A 84 9.83 3.51 25.15
N TYR A 85 9.80 4.07 23.93
CA TYR A 85 8.75 5.00 23.51
C TYR A 85 7.44 4.30 23.17
N THR A 86 6.64 4.07 24.21
CA THR A 86 5.32 3.41 24.17
C THR A 86 4.37 3.96 23.08
N LYS A 87 4.39 5.27 22.83
CA LYS A 87 3.50 5.91 21.83
C LYS A 87 3.92 5.62 20.38
N ALA A 88 5.18 5.29 20.10
CA ALA A 88 5.59 4.87 18.76
C ALA A 88 4.96 3.51 18.42
N PHE A 89 5.02 2.56 19.35
CA PHE A 89 4.43 1.23 19.13
C PHE A 89 2.91 1.27 18.95
N SER A 90 2.19 2.11 19.69
CA SER A 90 0.73 2.26 19.50
C SER A 90 0.34 2.90 18.18
N ARG A 91 1.12 3.89 17.72
CA ARG A 91 0.95 4.51 16.38
C ARG A 91 1.27 3.52 15.26
N LEU A 92 2.34 2.74 15.41
CA LEU A 92 2.71 1.68 14.48
C LEU A 92 1.61 0.63 14.38
N ALA A 93 1.10 0.16 15.52
CA ALA A 93 0.04 -0.84 15.59
C ALA A 93 -1.26 -0.36 14.95
N SER A 94 -1.64 0.90 15.19
CA SER A 94 -2.83 1.53 14.59
C SER A 94 -2.70 1.67 13.07
N ALA A 95 -1.53 2.10 12.58
CA ALA A 95 -1.27 2.22 11.16
C ALA A 95 -1.26 0.84 10.47
N GLN A 96 -0.69 -0.18 11.11
CA GLN A 96 -0.73 -1.57 10.63
C GLN A 96 -2.15 -2.14 10.60
N GLN A 97 -2.99 -1.81 11.59
CA GLN A 97 -4.40 -2.20 11.63
C GLN A 97 -5.19 -1.56 10.49
N ALA A 98 -4.95 -0.27 10.19
CA ALA A 98 -5.55 0.42 9.06
C ALA A 98 -5.10 -0.16 7.70
N LEU A 99 -3.88 -0.70 7.61
CA LEU A 99 -3.36 -1.42 6.45
C LEU A 99 -3.77 -2.90 6.41
N GLN A 100 -4.65 -3.36 7.30
CA GLN A 100 -5.10 -4.75 7.42
C GLN A 100 -3.97 -5.76 7.72
N LEU A 101 -2.83 -5.31 8.22
CA LEU A 101 -1.71 -6.14 8.66
C LEU A 101 -1.91 -6.58 10.12
N TYR A 102 -3.03 -7.24 10.41
CA TYR A 102 -3.49 -7.48 11.79
C TYR A 102 -2.52 -8.32 12.63
N GLY A 103 -1.81 -9.28 12.03
CA GLY A 103 -0.79 -10.06 12.75
C GLY A 103 0.38 -9.19 13.24
N LYS A 104 0.89 -8.29 12.39
CA LYS A 104 1.93 -7.31 12.77
C LYS A 104 1.40 -6.28 13.77
N SER A 105 0.16 -5.82 13.57
CA SER A 105 -0.52 -4.90 14.51
C SER A 105 -0.60 -5.48 15.92
N ALA A 106 -0.99 -6.75 16.06
CA ALA A 106 -1.05 -7.43 17.35
C ALA A 106 0.33 -7.53 18.04
N GLN A 107 1.41 -7.76 17.29
CA GLN A 107 2.77 -7.75 17.84
C GLN A 107 3.17 -6.35 18.34
N SER A 108 2.87 -5.31 17.55
CA SER A 108 3.14 -3.92 17.93
C SER A 108 2.33 -3.49 19.16
N TRP A 109 1.08 -3.92 19.28
CA TRP A 109 0.25 -3.68 20.48
C TRP A 109 0.79 -4.40 21.72
N LYS A 110 1.30 -5.63 21.59
CA LYS A 110 1.97 -6.34 22.69
C LYS A 110 3.21 -5.59 23.17
N ARG A 111 4.09 -5.18 22.24
CA ARG A 111 5.26 -4.36 22.59
C ARG A 111 4.87 -3.06 23.27
N ALA A 112 3.81 -2.40 22.80
CA ALA A 112 3.31 -1.17 23.44
C ALA A 112 2.84 -1.40 24.89
N LEU A 113 2.39 -2.61 25.25
CA LEU A 113 2.02 -2.96 26.63
C LEU A 113 3.24 -3.30 27.48
N GLU A 114 4.23 -3.98 26.90
CA GLU A 114 5.50 -4.35 27.54
C GLU A 114 6.33 -3.11 27.91
N THR A 115 6.25 -2.03 27.12
CA THR A 115 6.97 -0.78 27.39
C THR A 115 6.35 0.07 28.48
N ILE A 116 5.14 -0.27 28.99
CA ILE A 116 4.51 0.50 30.08
C ILE A 116 5.09 0.04 31.42
N PRO A 117 5.81 0.89 32.16
CA PRO A 117 6.49 0.51 33.40
C PRO A 117 5.51 -0.12 34.41
N SER A 118 5.78 -1.36 34.82
CA SER A 118 4.91 -2.18 35.70
C SER A 118 4.71 -1.58 37.10
N GLY A 119 5.55 -0.61 37.50
CA GLY A 119 5.43 0.13 38.78
C GLY A 119 4.64 1.44 38.72
N ASP A 120 4.23 1.92 37.55
CA ASP A 120 3.47 3.17 37.43
C ASP A 120 1.99 2.94 37.76
N THR A 121 1.60 3.30 38.98
CA THR A 121 0.21 3.35 39.48
C THR A 121 -0.57 4.59 39.02
N ASN A 122 -0.04 5.32 38.04
CA ASN A 122 -0.70 6.49 37.47
C ASN A 122 -1.98 6.08 36.74
N GLU A 123 -3.11 6.74 37.02
CA GLU A 123 -4.40 6.50 36.36
C GLU A 123 -4.32 6.55 34.83
N VAL A 124 -3.42 7.37 34.30
CA VAL A 124 -3.14 7.50 32.86
C VAL A 124 -2.55 6.20 32.30
N SER A 125 -1.58 5.59 33.00
CA SER A 125 -0.96 4.32 32.60
C SER A 125 -1.96 3.17 32.69
N ALA A 126 -2.86 3.19 33.67
CA ALA A 126 -3.95 2.22 33.78
C ALA A 126 -4.94 2.31 32.60
N LYS A 127 -5.37 3.54 32.23
CA LYS A 127 -6.23 3.76 31.06
C LYS A 127 -5.57 3.30 29.77
N LEU A 128 -4.28 3.60 29.59
CA LEU A 128 -3.51 3.15 28.42
C LEU A 128 -3.44 1.63 28.31
N ARG A 129 -3.23 0.91 29.41
CA ARG A 129 -3.24 -0.56 29.42
C ARG A 129 -4.60 -1.13 29.01
N ILE A 130 -5.69 -0.53 29.49
CA ILE A 130 -7.06 -0.94 29.12
C ILE A 130 -7.29 -0.72 27.62
N ASP A 131 -6.94 0.46 27.10
CA ASP A 131 -7.17 0.81 25.71
C ASP A 131 -6.31 -0.04 24.76
N TYR A 132 -5.03 -0.24 25.09
CA TYR A 132 -4.13 -1.08 24.29
C TYR A 132 -4.53 -2.55 24.36
N GLY A 133 -5.02 -3.03 25.52
CA GLY A 133 -5.57 -4.37 25.67
C GLY A 133 -6.80 -4.60 24.78
N LYS A 134 -7.71 -3.62 24.71
CA LYS A 134 -8.86 -3.67 23.79
C LYS A 134 -8.42 -3.74 22.33
N ASN A 135 -7.49 -2.89 21.92
CA ASN A 135 -6.98 -2.86 20.54
C ASN A 135 -6.20 -4.12 20.18
N LEU A 136 -5.45 -4.70 21.13
CA LEU A 136 -4.79 -6.00 20.95
C LEU A 136 -5.81 -7.11 20.71
N ALA A 137 -6.85 -7.19 21.55
CA ALA A 137 -7.91 -8.19 21.40
C ALA A 137 -8.67 -8.02 20.08
N GLU A 138 -8.90 -6.77 19.65
CA GLU A 138 -9.49 -6.49 18.33
C GLU A 138 -8.58 -6.94 17.18
N ALA A 139 -7.30 -6.58 17.22
CA ALA A 139 -6.31 -6.97 16.21
C ALA A 139 -6.17 -8.50 16.13
N GLN A 140 -6.15 -9.20 17.27
CA GLN A 140 -6.14 -10.65 17.33
C GLN A 140 -7.43 -11.26 16.76
N ARG A 141 -8.60 -10.73 17.12
CA ARG A 141 -9.87 -11.20 16.56
C ARG A 141 -9.94 -11.02 15.05
N LEU A 142 -9.45 -9.90 14.53
CA LEU A 142 -9.39 -9.64 13.08
C LEU A 142 -8.36 -10.53 12.39
N HIS A 143 -7.21 -10.77 13.01
CA HIS A 143 -6.22 -11.73 12.52
C HIS A 143 -6.79 -13.16 12.48
N THR A 144 -7.40 -13.63 13.57
CA THR A 144 -8.07 -14.93 13.64
C THR A 144 -9.22 -15.02 12.64
N ARG A 145 -10.00 -13.96 12.41
CA ARG A 145 -11.04 -13.95 11.38
C ARG A 145 -10.47 -14.06 9.98
N LEU A 146 -9.34 -13.42 9.68
CA LEU A 146 -8.66 -13.59 8.40
C LEU A 146 -8.07 -15.00 8.26
N GLU A 147 -7.45 -15.51 9.31
CA GLU A 147 -6.89 -16.86 9.37
C GLU A 147 -8.00 -17.92 9.23
N GLN A 148 -9.14 -17.77 9.92
CA GLN A 148 -10.32 -18.62 9.81
C GLN A 148 -11.04 -18.46 8.48
N GLY A 149 -11.05 -17.26 7.92
CA GLY A 149 -11.45 -17.02 6.52
C GLY A 149 -10.50 -17.68 5.51
N SER A 150 -9.32 -18.13 5.96
CA SER A 150 -8.37 -18.95 5.21
C SER A 150 -8.25 -20.40 5.72
N VAL A 151 -9.01 -20.81 6.74
CA VAL A 151 -9.07 -22.23 7.13
C VAL A 151 -9.87 -22.94 6.05
N PRO A 152 -9.31 -23.95 5.37
CA PRO A 152 -10.06 -24.77 4.44
C PRO A 152 -11.21 -25.42 5.23
N ILE A 153 -12.45 -25.06 4.92
CA ILE A 153 -13.60 -25.82 5.42
C ILE A 153 -13.38 -27.25 4.91
N PRO A 154 -13.37 -28.29 5.78
CA PRO A 154 -13.25 -29.68 5.32
C PRO A 154 -14.33 -29.96 4.27
N GLY A 155 -13.92 -30.22 3.02
CA GLY A 155 -14.81 -30.43 1.89
C GLY A 155 -15.12 -29.22 1.00
N HIS A 156 -14.76 -27.99 1.40
CA HIS A 156 -14.88 -26.80 0.56
C HIS A 156 -13.50 -26.41 0.01
N PRO A 157 -13.31 -26.34 -1.33
CA PRO A 157 -12.01 -25.99 -1.90
C PRO A 157 -11.57 -24.61 -1.41
N ASP A 158 -10.34 -24.56 -0.92
CA ASP A 158 -9.63 -23.36 -0.51
C ASP A 158 -9.76 -22.28 -1.61
N LYS A 159 -10.25 -21.09 -1.25
CA LYS A 159 -10.44 -19.97 -2.19
C LYS A 159 -9.12 -19.47 -2.78
N ARG A 160 -7.98 -19.93 -2.26
CA ARG A 160 -6.64 -19.54 -2.71
C ARG A 160 -5.87 -20.65 -3.42
N GLN A 161 -6.36 -21.89 -3.39
CA GLN A 161 -5.76 -23.00 -4.13
C GLN A 161 -6.78 -23.60 -5.09
N ILE A 162 -6.97 -22.91 -6.21
CA ILE A 162 -7.37 -23.60 -7.43
C ILE A 162 -6.07 -24.12 -8.05
N VAL A 163 -5.52 -25.21 -7.51
CA VAL A 163 -4.55 -26.04 -8.23
C VAL A 163 -5.17 -27.42 -8.31
N ALA A 164 -5.51 -27.78 -9.53
CA ALA A 164 -6.26 -28.97 -9.85
C ALA A 164 -5.39 -30.22 -9.73
N ILE A 165 -5.82 -31.15 -8.89
CA ILE A 165 -6.01 -32.50 -9.42
C ILE A 165 -7.51 -32.62 -9.69
N GLY A 166 -7.90 -32.42 -10.95
CA GLY A 166 -9.25 -32.70 -11.46
C GLY A 166 -10.34 -31.62 -11.36
N ARG A 167 -10.05 -30.35 -11.00
CA ARG A 167 -11.07 -29.28 -10.98
C ARG A 167 -10.75 -28.14 -11.97
N LYS A 168 -11.70 -27.87 -12.88
CA LYS A 168 -11.68 -26.76 -13.85
C LYS A 168 -11.49 -25.41 -13.16
N TYR A 169 -10.64 -24.55 -13.74
CA TYR A 169 -10.40 -23.20 -13.27
C TYR A 169 -11.64 -22.30 -13.50
N PRO A 170 -11.76 -21.15 -12.80
CA PRO A 170 -12.86 -20.22 -12.98
C PRO A 170 -13.03 -19.75 -14.43
N TRP A 171 -11.93 -19.54 -15.16
CA TRP A 171 -11.97 -19.16 -16.58
C TRP A 171 -12.40 -20.31 -17.48
N ASP A 172 -12.01 -21.56 -17.20
CA ASP A 172 -12.48 -22.73 -17.94
C ASP A 172 -14.02 -22.87 -17.84
N ARG A 173 -14.55 -22.73 -16.62
CA ARG A 173 -16.00 -22.75 -16.38
C ARG A 173 -16.69 -21.59 -17.07
N ALA A 174 -16.09 -20.40 -17.02
CA ALA A 174 -16.63 -19.23 -17.69
C ALA A 174 -16.68 -19.44 -19.21
N GLN A 175 -15.64 -20.03 -19.80
CA GLN A 175 -15.56 -20.34 -21.22
C GLN A 175 -16.64 -21.34 -21.65
N GLU A 176 -16.90 -22.37 -20.84
CA GLU A 176 -17.99 -23.32 -21.08
C GLU A 176 -19.39 -22.68 -20.98
N MET A 177 -19.53 -21.65 -20.16
CA MET A 177 -20.80 -20.93 -20.00
C MET A 177 -21.10 -19.95 -21.14
N ILE A 178 -20.08 -19.42 -21.83
CA ILE A 178 -20.25 -18.38 -22.86
C ILE A 178 -21.26 -18.77 -23.95
N PRO A 179 -21.19 -19.98 -24.58
CA PRO A 179 -22.13 -20.35 -25.64
C PRO A 179 -23.59 -20.31 -25.18
N ARG A 180 -23.86 -20.78 -23.95
CA ARG A 180 -25.20 -20.74 -23.36
C ARG A 180 -25.67 -19.30 -23.11
N LEU A 181 -24.79 -18.44 -22.60
CA LEU A 181 -25.10 -17.03 -22.34
C LEU A 181 -25.39 -16.28 -23.65
N MET A 182 -24.62 -16.56 -24.71
CA MET A 182 -24.84 -15.98 -26.04
C MET A 182 -26.19 -16.45 -26.63
N ALA A 183 -26.53 -17.73 -26.50
CA ALA A 183 -27.82 -18.27 -26.93
C ALA A 183 -29.02 -17.65 -26.18
N GLN A 184 -28.83 -17.27 -24.92
CA GLN A 184 -29.83 -16.60 -24.10
C GLN A 184 -29.88 -15.07 -24.30
N GLY A 185 -29.01 -14.51 -25.15
CA GLY A 185 -28.90 -13.06 -25.34
C GLY A 185 -28.38 -12.29 -24.12
N ILE A 186 -27.77 -12.98 -23.15
CA ILE A 186 -27.24 -12.36 -21.94
C ILE A 186 -25.89 -11.74 -22.27
N THR A 187 -25.86 -10.41 -22.39
CA THR A 187 -24.63 -9.65 -22.73
C THR A 187 -23.85 -9.19 -21.50
N LYS A 188 -24.45 -9.24 -20.30
CA LYS A 188 -23.85 -8.75 -19.04
C LYS A 188 -23.68 -9.88 -18.05
N SER A 189 -22.54 -10.56 -18.13
CA SER A 189 -22.17 -11.63 -17.21
C SER A 189 -20.70 -11.51 -16.83
N SER A 190 -20.36 -11.86 -15.58
CA SER A 190 -18.97 -11.91 -15.13
C SER A 190 -18.16 -12.97 -15.88
N ALA A 191 -18.82 -13.93 -16.56
CA ALA A 191 -18.14 -14.91 -17.39
C ALA A 191 -17.34 -14.26 -18.52
N TYR A 192 -17.87 -13.20 -19.16
CA TYR A 192 -17.17 -12.48 -20.22
C TYR A 192 -15.93 -11.76 -19.69
N ALA A 193 -16.02 -11.15 -18.51
CA ALA A 193 -14.89 -10.49 -17.87
C ALA A 193 -13.77 -11.48 -17.50
N LEU A 194 -14.14 -12.65 -16.95
CA LEU A 194 -13.19 -13.71 -16.61
C LEU A 194 -12.45 -14.25 -17.83
N VAL A 195 -13.19 -14.57 -18.90
CA VAL A 195 -12.58 -15.10 -20.14
C VAL A 195 -11.71 -14.03 -20.80
N GLY A 196 -12.16 -12.79 -20.88
CA GLY A 196 -11.36 -11.69 -21.42
C GLY A 196 -10.11 -11.40 -20.59
N SER A 197 -10.20 -11.48 -19.26
CA SER A 197 -9.04 -11.36 -18.38
C SER A 197 -8.04 -12.51 -18.62
N TRP A 198 -8.52 -13.75 -18.73
CA TRP A 198 -7.67 -14.91 -19.01
C TRP A 198 -6.98 -14.82 -20.38
N GLN A 199 -7.67 -14.36 -21.42
CA GLN A 199 -7.10 -14.13 -22.76
C GLN A 199 -5.92 -13.14 -22.74
N ASN A 200 -5.92 -12.18 -21.81
CA ASN A 200 -4.78 -11.30 -21.58
C ASN A 200 -3.71 -11.95 -20.70
N LEU A 201 -4.12 -12.73 -19.69
CA LEU A 201 -3.19 -13.30 -18.73
C LEU A 201 -2.35 -14.46 -19.30
N SER A 202 -2.94 -15.36 -20.10
CA SER A 202 -2.23 -16.54 -20.62
C SER A 202 -0.99 -16.15 -21.43
N PRO A 203 -1.06 -15.22 -22.41
CA PRO A 203 0.13 -14.79 -23.16
C PRO A 203 1.13 -14.04 -22.26
N ALA A 204 0.66 -13.30 -21.24
CA ALA A 204 1.56 -12.64 -20.30
C ALA A 204 2.39 -13.66 -19.50
N ILE A 205 1.76 -14.75 -19.06
CA ILE A 205 2.43 -15.85 -18.36
C ILE A 205 3.45 -16.52 -19.27
N GLU A 206 3.10 -16.77 -20.53
CA GLU A 206 4.01 -17.36 -21.52
C GLU A 206 5.25 -16.46 -21.74
N ILE A 207 5.07 -15.15 -21.89
CA ILE A 207 6.17 -14.20 -22.03
C ILE A 207 7.05 -14.20 -20.75
N LEU A 208 6.44 -14.22 -19.57
CA LEU A 208 7.16 -14.25 -18.29
C LEU A 208 7.87 -15.58 -18.01
N ALA A 209 7.37 -16.68 -18.55
CA ALA A 209 8.01 -18.00 -18.47
C ALA A 209 9.22 -18.09 -19.40
N LEU A 210 9.18 -17.42 -20.55
CA LEU A 210 10.31 -17.28 -21.46
C LEU A 210 11.34 -16.25 -20.97
N ALA A 211 10.94 -15.33 -20.08
CA ALA A 211 11.85 -14.36 -19.50
C ALA A 211 12.93 -15.08 -18.68
N ARG A 212 14.17 -15.01 -19.18
CA ARG A 212 15.35 -15.57 -18.51
C ARG A 212 16.33 -14.47 -18.19
N THR A 213 16.62 -14.35 -16.91
CA THR A 213 17.65 -13.46 -16.38
C THR A 213 19.01 -14.17 -16.51
N GLN A 214 19.91 -13.65 -17.35
CA GLN A 214 21.31 -14.07 -17.44
C GLN A 214 22.19 -12.98 -16.82
N GLY A 215 22.29 -12.96 -15.48
CA GLY A 215 23.06 -11.96 -14.73
C GLY A 215 22.21 -10.83 -14.14
N SER A 216 22.81 -9.71 -13.73
CA SER A 216 22.11 -8.66 -12.97
C SER A 216 21.16 -7.80 -13.81
N ASP A 217 21.46 -7.59 -15.10
CA ASP A 217 20.68 -6.72 -16.01
C ASP A 217 20.60 -7.22 -17.47
N THR A 218 21.20 -8.37 -17.79
CA THR A 218 21.15 -8.99 -19.12
C THR A 218 20.21 -10.19 -19.12
N GLY A 219 19.40 -10.32 -20.16
CA GLY A 219 18.45 -11.41 -20.27
C GLY A 219 17.62 -11.33 -21.54
N ILE A 220 16.86 -12.40 -21.79
CA ILE A 220 15.95 -12.49 -22.92
C ILE A 220 14.54 -12.37 -22.37
N GLY A 221 13.73 -11.45 -22.90
CA GLY A 221 12.33 -11.26 -22.55
C GLY A 221 11.54 -10.68 -23.73
N GLY A 222 10.24 -10.96 -23.79
CA GLY A 222 9.34 -10.45 -24.85
C GLY A 222 8.63 -9.17 -24.43
N THR A 223 8.27 -8.26 -25.33
CA THR A 223 7.59 -7.01 -24.95
C THR A 223 6.08 -7.19 -24.75
N GLY A 224 5.48 -6.43 -23.82
CA GLY A 224 4.02 -6.33 -23.66
C GLY A 224 3.45 -7.19 -22.53
N ALA A 225 4.29 -7.93 -21.82
CA ALA A 225 3.88 -8.73 -20.67
C ALA A 225 3.28 -7.83 -19.57
N VAL A 226 3.89 -6.67 -19.31
CA VAL A 226 3.40 -5.74 -18.28
C VAL A 226 2.02 -5.21 -18.66
N LEU A 227 1.80 -4.85 -19.92
CA LEU A 227 0.52 -4.38 -20.45
C LEU A 227 -0.57 -5.43 -20.29
N LEU A 228 -0.31 -6.65 -20.75
CA LEU A 228 -1.26 -7.76 -20.71
C LEU A 228 -1.60 -8.16 -19.27
N LEU A 229 -0.59 -8.30 -18.41
CA LEU A 229 -0.77 -8.66 -17.01
C LEU A 229 -1.61 -7.61 -16.27
N SER A 230 -1.27 -6.33 -16.42
CA SER A 230 -2.03 -5.26 -15.76
C SER A 230 -3.45 -5.11 -16.31
N ASN A 231 -3.67 -5.31 -17.61
CA ASN A 231 -5.02 -5.36 -18.17
C ASN A 231 -5.84 -6.53 -17.58
N ALA A 232 -5.24 -7.72 -17.43
CA ALA A 232 -5.91 -8.86 -16.82
C ALA A 232 -6.30 -8.59 -15.36
N ILE A 233 -5.37 -8.05 -14.57
CA ILE A 233 -5.60 -7.71 -13.16
C ILE A 233 -6.71 -6.66 -13.01
N LEU A 234 -6.70 -5.62 -13.86
CA LEU A 234 -7.71 -4.56 -13.85
C LEU A 234 -9.09 -5.07 -14.28
N ALA A 235 -9.14 -6.02 -15.23
CA ALA A 235 -10.38 -6.61 -15.69
C ALA A 235 -11.01 -7.54 -14.64
N ASP A 236 -10.22 -8.46 -14.08
CA ASP A 236 -10.69 -9.35 -13.03
C ASP A 236 -9.51 -9.95 -12.25
N SER A 237 -9.42 -9.63 -10.96
CA SER A 237 -8.36 -10.14 -10.08
C SER A 237 -8.47 -11.64 -9.80
N ARG A 238 -9.63 -12.27 -10.05
CA ARG A 238 -9.86 -13.71 -9.82
C ARG A 238 -9.14 -14.58 -10.85
N CYS A 239 -8.73 -14.04 -11.98
CA CYS A 239 -7.93 -14.77 -12.97
C CYS A 239 -6.46 -14.87 -12.58
N LEU A 240 -5.99 -14.10 -11.58
CA LEU A 240 -4.59 -14.07 -11.20
C LEU A 240 -4.16 -15.40 -10.56
N PHE A 241 -3.62 -16.28 -11.39
CA PHE A 241 -3.03 -17.55 -10.99
C PHE A 241 -1.57 -17.60 -11.42
N LEU A 242 -0.67 -17.38 -10.47
CA LEU A 242 0.76 -17.32 -10.71
C LEU A 242 1.39 -18.60 -10.16
N SER A 243 1.52 -19.61 -11.03
CA SER A 243 1.84 -20.98 -10.61
C SER A 243 3.34 -21.31 -10.53
N PHE A 244 4.24 -20.40 -10.90
CA PHE A 244 5.67 -20.69 -10.96
C PHE A 244 6.48 -19.89 -9.94
N LYS A 245 7.46 -20.57 -9.33
CA LYS A 245 8.26 -20.11 -8.18
C LYS A 245 9.02 -18.80 -8.44
N ASP A 246 9.38 -18.54 -9.70
CA ASP A 246 10.28 -17.44 -10.10
C ASP A 246 9.54 -16.26 -10.77
N ILE A 247 8.21 -16.17 -10.63
CA ILE A 247 7.43 -15.14 -11.33
C ILE A 247 7.74 -13.72 -10.91
N LEU A 248 7.98 -13.47 -9.63
CA LEU A 248 8.24 -12.12 -9.13
C LEU A 248 9.58 -11.58 -9.65
N PRO A 249 10.71 -12.34 -9.56
CA PRO A 249 11.96 -11.97 -10.21
C PRO A 249 11.79 -11.72 -11.71
N ASN A 250 11.11 -12.63 -12.43
CA ASN A 250 10.92 -12.50 -13.88
C ASN A 250 10.08 -11.27 -14.24
N LEU A 251 9.03 -10.99 -13.47
CA LEU A 251 8.20 -9.80 -13.66
C LEU A 251 8.99 -8.52 -13.38
N GLN A 252 9.79 -8.48 -12.32
CA GLN A 252 10.64 -7.31 -12.03
C GLN A 252 11.68 -7.07 -13.11
N PHE A 253 12.30 -8.13 -13.64
CA PHE A 253 13.21 -8.06 -14.78
C PHE A 253 12.46 -7.52 -16.02
N GLN A 254 11.31 -8.11 -16.33
CA GLN A 254 10.48 -7.75 -17.47
C GLN A 254 10.03 -6.28 -17.42
N MET A 255 9.64 -5.79 -16.24
CA MET A 255 9.29 -4.39 -16.03
C MET A 255 10.47 -3.46 -16.28
N ARG A 256 11.67 -3.78 -15.77
CA ARG A 256 12.87 -2.98 -16.00
C ARG A 256 13.23 -2.94 -17.47
N MET A 257 13.23 -4.10 -18.12
CA MET A 257 13.55 -4.23 -19.54
C MET A 257 12.57 -3.43 -20.41
N GLU A 258 11.26 -3.54 -20.19
CA GLU A 258 10.26 -2.79 -20.97
C GLU A 258 10.37 -1.27 -20.76
N LEU A 259 10.69 -0.81 -19.54
CA LEU A 259 10.90 0.62 -19.28
C LEU A 259 12.11 1.17 -20.00
N ILE A 260 13.20 0.39 -20.05
CA ILE A 260 14.43 0.75 -20.79
C ILE A 260 14.12 0.79 -22.29
N LEU A 261 13.46 -0.23 -22.84
CA LEU A 261 13.08 -0.27 -24.25
C LEU A 261 12.13 0.87 -24.63
N ALA A 262 11.21 1.24 -23.75
CA ALA A 262 10.31 2.37 -23.96
C ALA A 262 10.97 3.73 -23.69
N ARG A 263 12.25 3.77 -23.30
CA ARG A 263 13.00 5.00 -22.97
C ARG A 263 12.30 5.83 -21.89
N THR A 264 11.66 5.17 -20.93
CA THR A 264 10.87 5.86 -19.89
C THR A 264 11.80 6.67 -18.98
N PRO A 265 11.46 7.93 -18.62
CA PRO A 265 12.25 8.72 -17.68
C PRO A 265 12.44 8.00 -16.34
N LYS A 266 13.65 8.07 -15.77
CA LYS A 266 14.01 7.35 -14.54
C LYS A 266 13.30 7.90 -13.30
N ASP A 267 13.11 9.21 -13.25
CA ASP A 267 12.56 9.93 -12.10
C ASP A 267 11.02 9.96 -12.17
N LEU A 268 10.41 8.79 -12.00
CA LEU A 268 8.95 8.64 -12.06
C LEU A 268 8.20 9.35 -10.93
N LEU A 269 8.87 9.63 -9.81
CA LEU A 269 8.27 10.28 -8.63
C LEU A 269 8.33 11.80 -8.68
N ASP A 270 9.24 12.37 -9.46
CA ASP A 270 9.34 13.81 -9.68
C ASP A 270 8.51 14.18 -10.91
N VAL A 271 7.36 14.80 -10.66
CA VAL A 271 6.38 15.14 -11.71
C VAL A 271 6.98 16.11 -12.73
N ASP A 272 7.83 17.04 -12.31
CA ASP A 272 8.40 18.06 -13.19
C ASP A 272 9.49 17.45 -14.08
N ALA A 273 10.38 16.65 -13.48
CA ALA A 273 11.41 15.92 -14.22
C ALA A 273 10.79 14.90 -15.20
N PHE A 274 9.76 14.17 -14.76
CA PHE A 274 9.03 13.23 -15.60
C PHE A 274 8.36 13.94 -16.79
N ASN A 275 7.66 15.04 -16.54
CA ASN A 275 7.00 15.83 -17.59
C ASN A 275 8.00 16.39 -18.60
N ALA A 276 9.15 16.89 -18.15
CA ALA A 276 10.22 17.37 -19.02
C ALA A 276 10.76 16.23 -19.91
N GLY A 277 11.04 15.06 -19.33
CA GLY A 277 11.48 13.87 -20.08
C GLY A 277 10.45 13.40 -21.10
N MET A 278 9.16 13.42 -20.75
CA MET A 278 8.08 13.05 -21.66
C MET A 278 7.93 14.01 -22.84
N ARG A 279 8.09 15.33 -22.62
CA ARG A 279 8.09 16.33 -23.69
C ARG A 279 9.28 16.16 -24.64
N ALA A 280 10.46 15.84 -24.10
CA ALA A 280 11.64 15.56 -24.92
C ALA A 280 11.41 14.32 -25.82
N LEU A 281 10.90 13.22 -25.26
CA LEU A 281 10.54 12.02 -26.02
C LEU A 281 9.49 12.31 -27.11
N HIS A 282 8.51 13.16 -26.81
CA HIS A 282 7.49 13.56 -27.77
C HIS A 282 8.09 14.40 -28.92
N ALA A 283 9.03 15.30 -28.63
CA ALA A 283 9.70 16.09 -29.65
C ALA A 283 10.61 15.25 -30.56
N GLU A 284 11.25 14.20 -30.02
CA GLU A 284 12.16 13.33 -30.78
C GLU A 284 11.45 12.35 -31.72
N GLY A 285 10.35 11.72 -31.26
CA GLY A 285 9.71 10.63 -32.01
C GLY A 285 8.19 10.63 -31.95
N GLY A 286 7.59 11.77 -31.59
CA GLY A 286 6.16 12.00 -31.68
C GLY A 286 5.33 11.27 -30.62
N HIS A 287 4.05 11.14 -30.93
CA HIS A 287 3.05 10.61 -30.00
C HIS A 287 3.26 9.14 -29.67
N ASP A 288 3.73 8.33 -30.62
CA ASP A 288 3.80 6.87 -30.43
C ASP A 288 4.83 6.45 -29.38
N ILE A 289 6.01 7.06 -29.39
CA ILE A 289 7.07 6.78 -28.40
C ILE A 289 6.65 7.29 -27.02
N SER A 290 6.21 8.55 -26.96
CA SER A 290 5.78 9.18 -25.70
C SER A 290 4.58 8.46 -25.07
N ARG A 291 3.59 8.02 -25.86
CA ARG A 291 2.45 7.25 -25.35
C ARG A 291 2.88 5.92 -24.73
N LYS A 292 3.82 5.20 -25.37
CA LYS A 292 4.31 3.90 -24.87
C LYS A 292 5.05 4.06 -23.53
N ALA A 293 5.96 5.02 -23.45
CA ALA A 293 6.70 5.34 -22.22
C ALA A 293 5.76 5.74 -21.08
N PHE A 294 4.78 6.61 -21.36
CA PHE A 294 3.81 7.04 -20.37
C PHE A 294 2.94 5.89 -19.85
N SER A 295 2.44 5.04 -20.75
CA SER A 295 1.61 3.89 -20.36
C SER A 295 2.36 2.93 -19.43
N LEU A 296 3.66 2.68 -19.68
CA LEU A 296 4.47 1.81 -18.83
C LEU A 296 4.82 2.45 -17.49
N ALA A 297 5.10 3.76 -17.47
CA ALA A 297 5.32 4.53 -16.26
C ALA A 297 4.14 4.41 -15.28
N VAL A 298 2.91 4.63 -15.78
CA VAL A 298 1.69 4.55 -14.96
C VAL A 298 1.47 3.14 -14.43
N ARG A 299 1.66 2.10 -15.26
CA ARG A 299 1.43 0.70 -14.88
C ARG A 299 2.42 0.18 -13.84
N ARG A 300 3.61 0.77 -13.70
CA ARG A 300 4.57 0.40 -12.65
C ARG A 300 4.12 0.82 -11.24
N HIS A 301 3.33 1.89 -11.13
CA HIS A 301 2.93 2.46 -9.85
C HIS A 301 1.69 1.81 -9.23
N HIS A 302 0.96 0.99 -9.99
CA HIS A 302 -0.23 0.26 -9.56
C HIS A 302 0.13 -1.17 -9.14
#